data_AF-A0A6U6TKK5-F1
#
_entry.id   AF-A0A6U6TKK5-F1
#
_cell.length_a   1.000
_cell.length_b   1.000
_cell.length_c   1.000
_cell.angle_alpha   90.00
_cell.angle_beta   90.00
_cell.angle_gamma   90.00
#
_symmetry.space_group_name_H-M   'P 1'
#
loop_
_entity.id
_entity.type
_entity.pdbx_description
1 polymer ?
#
loop_
_entity_poly.entity_id
_entity_poly.type
_entity_poly.pdbx_seq_one_letter_code
_entity_poly.pdbx_strand_id
1 'polypeptide(L)'
;GFEPQIRKVVSQIRPDRQTLMWSATWPREIQRLARDFCREDPIKLTIGSEELSTNADITQQIEVVGEYEKRERFLSWIRGAAAGDQKVLVFTETKRGADALCRELQYQQMSAAAIHGDKDQ
;
A
#
# COMPACT_ATOMS: atom_id res chain seq x y z
N GLY A 1 13.13 -8.03 -2.57
CA GLY A 1 12.17 -7.89 -1.45
C GLY A 1 12.91 -7.90 -0.12
N PHE A 2 12.18 -7.90 1.00
CA PHE A 2 12.74 -7.84 2.37
C PHE A 2 13.09 -9.21 2.98
N GLU A 3 12.72 -10.31 2.31
CA GLU A 3 12.90 -11.66 2.84
C GLU A 3 14.36 -12.00 3.23
N PRO A 4 15.41 -11.70 2.42
CA PRO A 4 16.78 -11.99 2.81
C PRO A 4 17.19 -11.24 4.10
N GLN A 5 16.75 -10.00 4.26
CA GLN A 5 17.02 -9.19 5.45
C GLN A 5 16.30 -9.79 6.67
N ILE A 6 15.03 -10.19 6.52
CA ILE A 6 14.27 -10.84 7.61
C ILE A 6 14.95 -12.15 8.03
N ARG A 7 15.36 -13.00 7.08
CA ARG A 7 16.09 -14.25 7.37
C ARG A 7 17.37 -14.00 8.15
N LYS A 8 18.14 -12.97 7.77
CA LYS A 8 19.38 -12.60 8.46
C LYS A 8 19.13 -12.14 9.91
N VAL A 9 18.04 -11.43 10.17
CA VAL A 9 17.68 -11.03 11.54
C VAL A 9 17.22 -12.24 12.34
N VAL A 10 16.28 -13.02 11.79
CA VAL A 10 15.70 -14.19 12.46
C VAL A 10 16.75 -15.27 12.79
N SER A 11 17.76 -15.46 11.94
CA SER A 11 18.84 -16.43 12.17
C SER A 11 19.73 -16.09 13.36
N GLN A 12 19.71 -14.84 13.83
CA GLN A 12 20.47 -14.39 15.00
C GLN A 12 19.63 -14.44 16.29
N ILE A 13 18.36 -14.83 16.21
CA ILE A 13 17.47 -14.93 17.37
C ILE A 13 17.47 -16.37 17.87
N ARG A 14 17.56 -16.54 19.19
CA ARG A 14 17.46 -17.84 19.86
C ARG A 14 16.19 -18.57 19.40
N PRO A 15 16.26 -19.88 19.14
CA PRO A 15 15.20 -20.50 18.37
C PRO A 15 13.97 -20.86 19.23
N ASP A 16 14.08 -20.83 20.56
CA ASP A 16 12.97 -20.88 21.54
C ASP A 16 12.29 -19.50 21.72
N ARG A 17 11.93 -18.89 20.59
CA ARG A 17 11.22 -17.61 20.53
C ARG A 17 9.74 -17.85 20.21
N GLN A 18 8.89 -16.96 20.71
CA GLN A 18 7.55 -16.81 20.17
C GLN A 18 7.62 -15.91 18.93
N THR A 19 7.03 -16.35 17.82
CA THR A 19 6.94 -15.55 16.59
C THR A 19 5.47 -15.26 16.33
N LEU A 20 5.14 -13.99 16.18
CA LEU A 20 3.81 -13.53 15.82
C LEU A 20 3.91 -12.77 14.50
N MET A 21 2.97 -13.04 13.59
CA MET A 21 2.90 -12.40 12.28
C MET A 21 1.50 -11.84 12.08
N TRP A 22 1.46 -10.62 11.54
CA TRP A 22 0.22 -9.93 11.21
C TRP A 22 0.28 -9.53 9.74
N SER A 23 -0.79 -9.83 8.99
CA SER A 23 -0.90 -9.45 7.59
C SER A 23 -2.36 -9.21 7.25
N ALA A 24 -2.64 -8.19 6.44
CA ALA A 24 -3.97 -7.93 5.89
C ALA A 24 -4.30 -8.91 4.75
N THR A 25 -3.29 -9.55 4.14
CA THR A 25 -3.46 -10.50 3.04
C THR A 25 -2.75 -11.82 3.34
N TRP A 26 -3.22 -12.92 2.76
CA TRP A 26 -2.68 -14.26 3.01
C TRP A 26 -2.29 -15.05 1.74
N PRO A 27 -1.52 -14.46 0.81
CA PRO A 27 -1.08 -15.17 -0.41
C PRO A 27 -0.04 -16.25 -0.08
N ARG A 28 0.24 -17.12 -1.05
CA ARG A 28 1.13 -18.30 -0.89
C ARG A 28 2.52 -17.93 -0.39
N GLU A 29 3.03 -16.77 -0.78
CA GLU A 29 4.34 -16.24 -0.37
C GLU A 29 4.38 -15.96 1.13
N ILE A 30 3.33 -15.31 1.68
CA ILE A 30 3.24 -15.03 3.12
C ILE A 30 3.04 -16.32 3.92
N GLN A 31 2.27 -17.27 3.40
CA GLN A 31 2.12 -18.59 4.01
C GLN A 31 3.46 -19.32 4.14
N ARG A 32 4.32 -19.23 3.11
CA ARG A 32 5.67 -19.81 3.15
C ARG A 32 6.53 -19.11 4.21
N LEU A 33 6.51 -17.78 4.28
CA LEU A 33 7.24 -17.05 5.32
C LEU A 33 6.78 -17.42 6.74
N ALA A 34 5.47 -17.58 6.94
CA ALA A 34 4.94 -18.00 8.24
C ALA A 34 5.43 -19.38 8.65
N ARG A 35 5.45 -20.35 7.72
CA ARG A 35 5.99 -21.69 7.99
C ARG A 35 7.50 -21.69 8.23
N ASP A 36 8.23 -20.79 7.57
CA ASP A 36 9.69 -20.72 7.71
C ASP A 36 10.12 -20.01 9.00
N PHE A 37 9.35 -19.03 9.47
CA PHE A 37 9.72 -18.19 10.63
C PHE A 37 9.08 -18.64 11.94
N CYS A 38 7.86 -19.18 11.88
CA CYS A 38 7.21 -19.81 13.02
C CYS A 38 7.73 -21.24 13.16
N ARG A 39 8.23 -21.59 14.34
CA ARG A 39 8.91 -22.87 14.55
C ARG A 39 7.94 -24.05 14.68
N GLU A 40 6.75 -23.76 15.21
CA GLU A 40 5.62 -24.68 15.33
C GLU A 40 4.60 -24.35 14.23
N ASP A 41 3.67 -25.27 13.97
CA ASP A 41 2.55 -25.00 13.06
C ASP A 41 1.75 -23.80 13.61
N PRO A 42 1.80 -22.63 12.96
CA PRO A 42 1.27 -21.42 13.55
C PRO A 42 -0.26 -21.49 13.59
N ILE A 43 -0.83 -21.16 14.75
CA ILE A 43 -2.27 -20.97 14.87
C ILE A 43 -2.64 -19.73 14.07
N LYS A 44 -3.38 -19.92 12.97
CA LYS A 44 -3.90 -18.84 12.13
C LYS A 44 -5.23 -18.35 12.71
N LEU A 45 -5.31 -17.06 12.99
CA LEU A 45 -6.55 -16.36 13.30
C LEU A 45 -6.88 -15.41 12.14
N THR A 46 -8.07 -15.55 11.56
CA THR A 46 -8.59 -14.68 10.52
C THR A 46 -9.80 -13.92 11.08
N ILE A 47 -9.82 -12.60 10.90
CA ILE A 47 -11.00 -11.77 11.16
C ILE A 47 -11.56 -11.36 9.79
N GLY A 48 -12.80 -11.76 9.49
CA GLY A 48 -13.42 -11.55 8.17
C GLY A 48 -13.31 -12.77 7.24
N SER A 49 -13.32 -12.53 5.92
CA SER A 49 -13.19 -13.58 4.89
C SER A 49 -11.72 -13.85 4.54
N GLU A 50 -11.41 -15.08 4.10
CA GLU A 50 -10.09 -15.43 3.56
C GLU A 50 -9.89 -14.96 2.11
N GLU A 51 -10.97 -14.71 1.39
CA GLU A 51 -10.89 -14.09 0.08
C GLU A 51 -10.40 -12.66 0.23
N LEU A 52 -9.71 -12.13 -0.80
CA LEU A 52 -9.36 -10.71 -0.89
C LEU A 52 -10.66 -9.90 -1.01
N SER A 53 -11.34 -9.74 0.11
CA SER A 53 -12.51 -8.89 0.25
C SER A 53 -12.03 -7.51 0.69
N THR A 54 -12.20 -6.54 -0.20
CA THR A 54 -12.09 -5.13 0.16
C THR A 54 -13.10 -4.81 1.27
N ASN A 55 -12.77 -3.88 2.17
CA ASN A 55 -13.70 -3.45 3.21
C ASN A 55 -15.02 -2.98 2.57
N ALA A 56 -16.16 -3.54 3.04
CA ALA A 56 -17.49 -3.24 2.52
C ALA A 56 -17.91 -1.77 2.70
N ASP A 57 -17.29 -1.07 3.64
CA ASP A 57 -17.51 0.37 3.88
C ASP A 57 -16.85 1.25 2.80
N ILE A 58 -16.01 0.68 1.93
CA ILE A 58 -15.31 1.41 0.87
C ILE A 58 -16.09 1.29 -0.44
N THR A 59 -16.65 2.42 -0.89
CA THR A 59 -17.20 2.53 -2.25
C THR A 59 -16.05 2.50 -3.27
N GLN A 60 -16.11 1.56 -4.20
CA GLN A 60 -15.11 1.40 -5.26
C GLN A 60 -15.69 1.82 -6.60
N GLN A 61 -14.98 2.69 -7.31
CA GLN A 61 -15.33 3.14 -8.65
C GLN A 61 -14.14 2.90 -9.57
N ILE A 62 -14.40 2.28 -10.73
CA ILE A 62 -13.39 2.00 -11.74
C ILE A 62 -13.76 2.79 -12.98
N GLU A 63 -12.86 3.67 -13.42
CA GLU A 63 -13.00 4.40 -14.67
C GLU A 63 -11.95 3.90 -15.66
N VAL A 64 -12.40 3.38 -16.81
CA VAL A 64 -11.52 2.93 -17.90
C VAL A 64 -11.33 4.08 -18.87
N VAL A 65 -10.09 4.55 -19.01
CA VAL A 65 -9.73 5.73 -19.82
C VAL A 65 -8.48 5.42 -20.64
N GLY A 66 -8.30 6.12 -21.76
CA GLY A 66 -7.04 6.07 -22.50
C GLY A 66 -5.89 6.64 -21.69
N GLU A 67 -4.67 6.15 -21.91
CA GLU A 67 -3.48 6.59 -21.15
C GLU A 67 -3.26 8.11 -21.26
N TYR A 68 -3.48 8.69 -22.44
CA TYR A 68 -3.35 10.13 -22.66
C TYR A 68 -4.48 10.95 -22.01
N GLU A 69 -5.65 10.35 -21.77
CA GLU A 69 -6.82 11.01 -21.19
C GLU A 69 -6.79 10.97 -19.66
N LYS A 70 -6.14 9.94 -19.09
CA LYS A 70 -6.05 9.68 -17.65
C LYS A 70 -5.68 10.90 -16.83
N ARG A 71 -4.74 11.71 -17.34
CA ARG A 71 -4.26 12.92 -16.66
C ARG A 71 -5.34 13.99 -16.55
N GLU A 72 -5.98 14.34 -17.65
CA GLU A 72 -7.03 15.36 -17.67
C GLU A 72 -8.25 14.91 -16.86
N ARG A 73 -8.63 13.63 -16.99
CA ARG A 73 -9.71 13.02 -16.23
C ARG A 73 -9.46 13.08 -14.71
N PHE A 74 -8.24 12.74 -14.28
CA PHE A 74 -7.84 12.85 -12.87
C PHE A 74 -7.90 14.30 -12.36
N LEU A 75 -7.35 15.27 -13.12
CA LEU A 75 -7.36 16.68 -12.70
C LEU A 75 -8.77 17.27 -12.61
N SER A 76 -9.68 16.83 -13.47
CA SER A 76 -11.09 17.20 -13.39
C SER A 76 -11.74 16.60 -12.13
N TRP A 77 -11.52 15.31 -11.88
CA TRP A 77 -12.06 14.60 -10.71
C TRP A 77 -11.55 15.16 -9.38
N ILE A 78 -10.23 15.38 -9.25
CA ILE A 78 -9.61 15.79 -7.98
C ILE A 78 -10.08 17.17 -7.52
N ARG A 79 -10.46 18.07 -8.44
CA ARG A 79 -11.02 19.38 -8.09
C ARG A 79 -12.35 19.27 -7.35
N GLY A 80 -13.16 18.26 -7.69
CA GLY A 80 -14.39 17.96 -6.98
C GLY A 80 -14.13 17.16 -5.70
N ALA A 81 -13.25 16.16 -5.76
CA ALA A 81 -12.96 15.27 -4.64
C ALA A 81 -12.16 15.94 -3.50
N ALA A 82 -11.35 16.96 -3.82
CA ALA A 82 -10.64 17.76 -2.83
C ALA A 82 -11.42 19.02 -2.41
N ALA A 83 -12.71 19.12 -2.76
CA ALA A 83 -13.54 20.23 -2.31
C ALA A 83 -13.78 20.15 -0.80
N GLY A 84 -13.55 21.26 -0.10
CA GLY A 84 -13.67 21.33 1.36
C GLY A 84 -12.46 20.73 2.10
N ASP A 85 -12.70 20.16 3.28
CA ASP A 85 -11.66 19.62 4.18
C ASP A 85 -11.38 18.12 3.94
N GLN A 86 -11.70 17.61 2.75
CA GLN A 86 -11.51 16.20 2.40
C GLN A 86 -10.03 15.89 2.15
N LYS A 87 -9.54 14.81 2.80
CA LYS A 87 -8.18 14.31 2.61
C LYS A 87 -8.17 13.24 1.53
N VAL A 88 -7.30 13.41 0.54
CA VAL A 88 -7.15 12.47 -0.58
C VAL A 88 -5.73 11.89 -0.60
N LEU A 89 -5.62 10.56 -0.72
CA LEU A 89 -4.35 9.87 -0.95
C LEU A 89 -4.33 9.32 -2.37
N VAL A 90 -3.33 9.74 -3.16
CA VAL A 90 -3.19 9.33 -4.55
C VAL A 90 -1.94 8.46 -4.69
N PHE A 91 -2.12 7.26 -5.21
CA PHE A 91 -1.02 6.33 -5.50
C PHE A 91 -0.58 6.46 -6.95
N THR A 92 0.74 6.52 -7.16
CA THR A 92 1.38 6.51 -8.48
C THR A 92 2.38 5.37 -8.55
N GLU A 93 2.63 4.86 -9.75
CA GLU A 93 3.54 3.73 -9.95
C GLU A 93 5.01 4.05 -9.63
N THR A 94 5.46 5.29 -9.92
CA THR A 94 6.87 5.67 -9.76
C THR A 94 7.03 6.88 -8.86
N LYS A 95 8.19 6.98 -8.19
CA LYS A 95 8.58 8.13 -7.36
C LYS A 95 8.58 9.43 -8.17
N ARG A 96 9.11 9.37 -9.40
CA ARG A 96 9.10 10.49 -10.35
C ARG A 96 7.67 10.92 -10.73
N GLY A 97 6.77 9.95 -10.89
CA GLY A 97 5.35 10.20 -11.13
C GLY A 97 4.69 10.94 -9.96
N ALA A 98 4.97 10.51 -8.73
CA ALA A 98 4.47 11.19 -7.52
C ALA A 98 4.94 12.66 -7.46
N ASP A 99 6.23 12.91 -7.70
CA ASP A 99 6.78 14.27 -7.72
C ASP A 99 6.18 15.13 -8.84
N ALA A 100 6.07 14.58 -10.05
CA ALA A 100 5.50 15.29 -11.20
C ALA A 100 4.03 15.67 -10.95
N LEU A 101 3.23 14.74 -10.39
CA LEU A 101 1.83 14.98 -10.07
C LEU A 101 1.68 16.01 -8.95
N CYS A 102 2.49 15.91 -7.89
CA CYS A 102 2.47 16.87 -6.78
C CYS A 102 2.78 18.30 -7.27
N ARG A 103 3.78 18.48 -8.14
CA ARG A 103 4.12 19.79 -8.72
C ARG A 103 2.99 20.34 -9.57
N GLU A 104 2.32 19.50 -10.34
CA GLU A 104 1.17 19.91 -11.15
C GLU A 104 -0.01 20.36 -10.29
N LEU A 105 -0.34 19.61 -9.23
CA LEU A 105 -1.39 20.00 -8.30
C LEU A 105 -1.07 21.33 -7.61
N GLN A 106 0.18 21.54 -7.19
CA GLN A 106 0.64 22.81 -6.63
C GLN A 106 0.58 23.96 -7.64
N TYR A 107 0.92 23.72 -8.90
CA TYR A 107 0.76 24.71 -9.98
C TYR A 107 -0.71 25.09 -10.20
N GLN A 108 -1.62 24.13 -10.03
CA GLN A 108 -3.08 24.35 -10.03
C GLN A 108 -3.60 24.93 -8.69
N GLN A 109 -2.71 25.40 -7.82
CA GLN A 109 -3.01 26.00 -6.51
C GLN A 109 -3.71 25.05 -5.52
N MET A 110 -3.52 23.74 -5.67
CA MET A 110 -4.02 22.74 -4.73
C MET A 110 -2.95 22.38 -3.69
N SER A 111 -3.36 22.22 -2.43
CA SER A 111 -2.47 21.75 -1.36
C SER A 111 -2.15 20.27 -1.57
N ALA A 112 -0.89 19.97 -1.90
CA ALA A 112 -0.42 18.61 -2.15
C ALA A 112 1.01 18.42 -1.63
N ALA A 113 1.31 17.21 -1.16
CA ALA A 113 2.63 16.75 -0.78
C ALA A 113 2.87 15.35 -1.33
N ALA A 114 4.11 15.06 -1.74
CA ALA A 114 4.53 13.74 -2.20
C ALA A 114 5.35 13.04 -1.11
N ILE A 115 5.08 11.75 -0.90
CA ILE A 115 5.85 10.86 -0.02
C ILE A 115 6.36 9.66 -0.82
N HIS A 116 7.67 9.42 -0.76
CA HIS A 116 8.31 8.26 -1.36
C HIS A 116 9.73 8.07 -0.80
N GLY A 117 10.33 6.90 -1.04
CA GLY A 117 11.63 6.55 -0.45
C GLY A 117 12.85 7.42 -0.84
N ASP A 118 12.74 8.30 -1.85
CA ASP A 118 13.80 9.29 -2.18
C ASP A 118 13.57 10.66 -1.52
N LYS A 119 12.53 10.82 -0.67
CA LYS A 119 12.39 12.02 0.17
C LYS A 119 13.21 11.85 1.42
N ASP A 120 13.76 12.96 1.92
CA ASP A 120 14.41 12.99 3.23
C ASP A 120 13.40 12.62 4.34
N GLN A 121 13.87 11.85 5.32
CA GLN A 121 13.10 11.34 6.45
C GLN A 121 13.18 12.27 7.67
#